data_AF-A0A661XZ65-F1
#
_entry.id   AF-A0A661XZ65-F1
#
_cell.length_a   1.000
_cell.length_b   1.000
_cell.length_c   1.000
_cell.angle_alpha   90.00
_cell.angle_beta   90.00
_cell.angle_gamma   90.00
#
_symmetry.space_group_name_H-M   'P 1'
#
loop_
_entity.id
_entity.type
_entity.pdbx_description
1 polymer ?
#
loop_
_entity_poly.entity_id
_entity_poly.type
_entity_poly.pdbx_seq_one_letter_code
_entity_poly.pdbx_strand_id
1 'polypeptide(L)'
;MDSHLAPIPEEFYSFESNQPFEACLVCKADLLSGEIDYFIEKAVRNYQEHDVSDIVYEYAICWHCAHDMNGQMSKESMQNIQDYFSEQNMFMEKLNEYNSNWQERTGDLIPDKCIITNEPKEELEEYMIYGHFRGNAMVKSSMPYLLSGKVMDEVSDLLSNQTIDQLDDFMGEYFGGPPEFEELLKPRRPVFF
;
A
#
# COMPACT_ATOMS: atom_id res chain seq x y z
N MET A 1 -24.62 -2.41 -11.89
CA MET A 1 -23.37 -3.14 -11.58
C MET A 1 -22.29 -2.10 -11.55
N ASP A 2 -21.68 -1.89 -10.37
CA ASP A 2 -20.53 -0.99 -10.25
C ASP A 2 -19.41 -1.58 -11.08
N SER A 3 -19.16 -0.96 -12.23
CA SER A 3 -18.39 -1.55 -13.31
C SER A 3 -16.89 -1.58 -13.01
N HIS A 4 -16.45 -0.82 -12.00
CA HIS A 4 -15.05 -0.71 -11.57
C HIS A 4 -14.56 -1.89 -10.72
N LEU A 5 -15.41 -2.88 -10.43
CA LEU A 5 -15.12 -3.95 -9.50
C LEU A 5 -14.52 -5.18 -10.19
N ALA A 6 -13.55 -5.81 -9.53
CA ALA A 6 -12.98 -7.11 -9.90
C ALA A 6 -12.81 -7.99 -8.64
N PRO A 7 -12.70 -9.32 -8.79
CA PRO A 7 -12.33 -10.19 -7.66
C PRO A 7 -11.03 -9.73 -7.01
N ILE A 8 -10.91 -9.91 -5.70
CA ILE A 8 -9.67 -9.63 -4.95
C ILE A 8 -8.61 -10.65 -5.40
N PRO A 9 -7.45 -10.22 -5.94
CA PRO A 9 -6.34 -11.12 -6.26
C PRO A 9 -5.74 -11.75 -5.00
N GLU A 10 -5.20 -12.96 -5.11
CA GLU A 10 -4.63 -13.72 -3.99
C GLU A 10 -3.43 -13.00 -3.35
N GLU A 11 -2.71 -12.19 -4.11
CA GLU A 11 -1.61 -11.34 -3.61
C GLU A 11 -2.07 -10.36 -2.52
N PHE A 12 -3.37 -10.04 -2.49
CA PHE A 12 -3.97 -9.19 -1.46
C PHE A 12 -4.67 -9.97 -0.34
N TYR A 13 -4.67 -11.30 -0.36
CA TYR A 13 -5.18 -12.11 0.76
C TYR A 13 -4.22 -12.07 1.93
N SER A 14 -4.71 -12.08 3.16
CA SER A 14 -3.82 -12.12 4.32
C SER A 14 -2.90 -13.35 4.25
N PHE A 15 -1.61 -13.12 4.43
CA PHE A 15 -0.57 -14.14 4.48
C PHE A 15 -0.86 -15.20 5.54
N GLU A 16 -1.40 -14.81 6.71
CA GLU A 16 -1.68 -15.75 7.80
C GLU A 16 -2.85 -16.70 7.49
N SER A 17 -3.95 -16.16 6.96
CA SER A 17 -5.19 -16.93 6.75
C SER A 17 -5.36 -17.45 5.32
N ASN A 18 -4.62 -16.89 4.37
CA ASN A 18 -4.79 -17.07 2.93
C ASN A 18 -6.23 -16.78 2.47
N GLN A 19 -6.87 -15.77 3.09
CA GLN A 19 -8.23 -15.31 2.80
C GLN A 19 -8.26 -13.77 2.72
N PRO A 20 -9.32 -13.17 2.12
CA PRO A 20 -9.52 -11.72 2.17
C PRO A 20 -9.51 -11.17 3.61
N PHE A 21 -9.03 -9.93 3.78
CA PHE A 21 -9.11 -9.26 5.07
C PHE A 21 -10.57 -8.94 5.43
N GLU A 22 -11.03 -9.48 6.56
CA GLU A 22 -12.42 -9.33 7.01
C GLU A 22 -12.65 -8.04 7.83
N ALA A 23 -11.60 -7.54 8.50
CA ALA A 23 -11.73 -6.45 9.46
C ALA A 23 -10.62 -5.39 9.31
N CYS A 24 -10.99 -4.12 9.53
CA CYS A 24 -10.06 -3.00 9.63
C CYS A 24 -9.07 -3.23 10.78
N LEU A 25 -7.78 -3.03 10.55
CA LEU A 25 -6.74 -3.18 11.57
C LEU A 25 -7.02 -2.32 12.81
N VAL A 26 -7.47 -1.07 12.60
CA VAL A 26 -7.65 -0.06 13.64
C VAL A 26 -8.99 -0.21 14.36
N CYS A 27 -10.10 0.01 13.65
CA CYS A 27 -11.42 0.06 14.28
C CYS A 27 -12.19 -1.26 14.28
N LYS A 28 -11.63 -2.32 13.69
CA LYS A 28 -12.24 -3.66 13.54
C LYS A 28 -13.58 -3.68 12.78
N ALA A 29 -13.89 -2.63 12.02
CA ALA A 29 -15.07 -2.59 11.15
C ALA A 29 -15.00 -3.68 10.06
N ASP A 30 -16.17 -4.24 9.71
CA ASP A 30 -16.32 -5.26 8.66
C ASP A 30 -16.05 -4.65 7.27
N LEU A 31 -14.97 -5.11 6.65
CA LEU A 31 -14.52 -4.63 5.34
C LEU A 31 -15.25 -5.30 4.17
N LEU A 32 -15.81 -6.48 4.38
CA LEU A 32 -16.44 -7.28 3.33
C LEU A 32 -17.93 -6.96 3.15
N SER A 33 -18.53 -6.24 4.10
CA SER A 33 -19.91 -5.74 4.04
C SER A 33 -20.22 -4.90 2.78
N GLY A 34 -19.22 -4.20 2.24
CA GLY A 34 -19.36 -3.29 1.09
C GLY A 34 -19.88 -1.89 1.45
N GLU A 35 -20.06 -1.58 2.74
CA GLU A 35 -20.52 -0.26 3.19
C GLU A 35 -19.41 0.81 3.19
N ILE A 36 -18.15 0.37 3.27
CA ILE A 36 -16.99 1.24 3.39
C ILE A 36 -15.88 0.79 2.45
N ASP A 37 -15.19 1.75 1.85
CA ASP A 37 -13.98 1.50 1.10
C ASP A 37 -12.83 1.19 2.05
N TYR A 38 -11.90 0.37 1.60
CA TYR A 38 -10.70 0.06 2.37
C TYR A 38 -9.49 -0.11 1.48
N PHE A 39 -8.32 -0.01 2.09
CA PHE A 39 -7.05 -0.18 1.44
C PHE A 39 -6.32 -1.35 2.05
N ILE A 40 -5.60 -2.09 1.21
CA ILE A 40 -4.63 -3.08 1.65
C ILE A 40 -3.26 -2.58 1.23
N GLU A 41 -2.34 -2.54 2.18
CA GLU A 41 -0.93 -2.29 1.96
C GLU A 41 -0.14 -3.52 2.39
N LYS A 42 0.83 -3.91 1.57
CA LYS A 42 1.76 -4.99 1.89
C LYS A 42 3.18 -4.59 1.55
N ALA A 43 4.08 -4.79 2.49
CA ALA A 43 5.52 -4.67 2.29
C ALA A 43 6.15 -6.05 2.10
N VAL A 44 6.88 -6.20 1.00
CA VAL A 44 7.50 -7.47 0.58
C VAL A 44 9.00 -7.27 0.46
N ARG A 45 9.76 -8.24 0.98
CA ARG A 45 11.21 -8.35 0.78
C ARG A 45 11.51 -9.61 -0.05
N ASN A 46 12.28 -9.45 -1.12
CA ASN A 46 12.76 -10.54 -1.95
C ASN A 46 14.20 -10.89 -1.58
N TYR A 47 14.46 -12.16 -1.30
CA TYR A 47 15.79 -12.68 -1.06
C TYR A 47 16.30 -13.38 -2.33
N GLN A 48 16.92 -12.62 -3.23
CA GLN A 48 17.34 -13.09 -4.57
C GLN A 48 18.26 -14.32 -4.52
N GLU A 49 19.11 -14.43 -3.49
CA GLU A 49 20.01 -15.58 -3.31
C GLU A 49 19.29 -16.91 -3.08
N HIS A 50 18.03 -16.86 -2.62
CA HIS A 50 17.25 -18.02 -2.21
C HIS A 50 15.96 -18.21 -3.01
N ASP A 51 15.66 -17.31 -3.96
CA ASP A 51 14.43 -17.30 -4.76
C ASP A 51 13.16 -17.39 -3.88
N VAL A 52 13.16 -16.63 -2.78
CA VAL A 52 12.04 -16.55 -1.83
C VAL A 52 11.68 -15.10 -1.53
N SER A 53 10.41 -14.85 -1.26
CA SER A 53 9.89 -13.58 -0.80
C SER A 53 9.26 -13.73 0.58
N ASP A 54 9.34 -12.69 1.39
CA ASP A 54 8.75 -12.62 2.71
C ASP A 54 7.87 -11.37 2.85
N ILE A 55 6.78 -11.48 3.61
CA ILE A 55 5.88 -10.37 3.91
C ILE A 55 6.39 -9.72 5.19
N VAL A 56 6.99 -8.54 5.07
CA VAL A 56 7.54 -7.79 6.21
C VAL A 56 6.39 -7.31 7.11
N TYR A 57 5.34 -6.78 6.49
CA TYR A 57 4.07 -6.49 7.14
C TYR A 57 2.96 -6.41 6.08
N GLU A 58 1.73 -6.60 6.52
CA GLU A 58 0.53 -6.41 5.72
C GLU A 58 -0.64 -5.99 6.60
N TYR A 59 -1.55 -5.20 6.06
CA TYR A 59 -2.80 -4.90 6.75
C TYR A 59 -3.86 -4.34 5.82
N ALA A 60 -5.10 -4.39 6.31
CA ALA A 60 -6.23 -3.69 5.72
C ALA A 60 -6.73 -2.58 6.65
N ILE A 61 -7.00 -1.40 6.11
CA ILE A 61 -7.52 -0.25 6.85
C ILE A 61 -8.71 0.36 6.12
N CYS A 62 -9.78 0.65 6.84
CA CYS A 62 -10.94 1.30 6.24
C CYS A 62 -10.68 2.77 5.93
N TRP A 63 -11.44 3.33 5.00
CA TRP A 63 -11.32 4.72 4.53
C TRP A 63 -11.31 5.74 5.68
N HIS A 64 -12.16 5.55 6.70
CA HIS A 64 -12.20 6.47 7.85
C HIS A 64 -10.89 6.48 8.62
N CYS A 65 -10.34 5.30 8.95
CA CYS A 65 -9.10 5.22 9.71
C CYS A 65 -7.88 5.69 8.89
N ALA A 66 -7.86 5.41 7.59
CA ALA A 66 -6.83 5.94 6.69
C ALA A 66 -6.91 7.48 6.62
N HIS A 67 -8.11 8.03 6.49
CA HIS A 67 -8.33 9.48 6.48
C HIS A 67 -7.91 10.15 7.79
N ASP A 68 -8.28 9.57 8.94
CA ASP A 68 -7.93 10.09 10.26
C ASP A 68 -6.40 10.10 10.46
N MET A 69 -5.71 9.09 9.97
CA MET A 69 -4.24 9.02 10.04
C MET A 69 -3.57 10.02 9.10
N ASN A 70 -4.07 10.19 7.87
CA ASN A 70 -3.64 11.27 6.98
C ASN A 70 -3.83 12.65 7.63
N GLY A 71 -4.89 12.83 8.42
CA GLY A 71 -5.15 14.06 9.18
C GLY A 71 -4.16 14.32 10.33
N GLN A 72 -3.45 13.30 10.81
CA GLN A 72 -2.44 13.40 11.88
C GLN A 72 -1.05 13.75 11.34
N MET A 73 -0.80 13.52 10.05
CA MET A 73 0.45 13.92 9.39
C MET A 73 0.62 15.44 9.37
N SER A 74 1.87 15.89 9.42
CA SER A 74 2.15 17.32 9.32
C SER A 74 1.78 17.84 7.92
N LYS A 75 1.32 19.10 7.85
CA LYS A 75 1.01 19.76 6.57
C LYS A 75 2.23 19.84 5.65
N GLU A 76 3.42 19.97 6.23
CA GLU A 76 4.69 19.99 5.50
C GLU A 76 4.94 18.65 4.81
N SER A 77 4.83 17.53 5.54
CA SER A 77 5.00 16.20 4.94
C SER A 77 3.98 15.92 3.86
N MET A 78 2.69 16.25 4.12
CA MET A 78 1.64 16.07 3.13
C MET A 78 1.91 16.86 1.85
N GLN A 79 2.37 18.10 1.97
CA GLN A 79 2.72 18.92 0.80
C GLN A 79 3.93 18.35 0.06
N ASN A 80 5.01 18.00 0.78
CA ASN A 80 6.22 17.46 0.16
C ASN A 80 5.94 16.15 -0.60
N ILE A 81 5.14 15.25 -0.01
CA ILE A 81 4.71 14.01 -0.64
C ILE A 81 3.88 14.33 -1.89
N GLN A 82 2.87 15.20 -1.76
CA GLN A 82 2.03 15.57 -2.90
C GLN A 82 2.86 16.17 -4.05
N ASP A 83 3.81 17.05 -3.74
CA ASP A 83 4.69 17.67 -4.72
C ASP A 83 5.53 16.60 -5.43
N TYR A 84 6.19 15.72 -4.66
CA TYR A 84 6.98 14.61 -5.21
C TYR A 84 6.19 13.77 -6.22
N PHE A 85 4.99 13.29 -5.85
CA PHE A 85 4.18 12.45 -6.74
C PHE A 85 3.61 13.22 -7.93
N SER A 86 3.28 14.50 -7.76
CA SER A 86 2.77 15.34 -8.86
C SER A 86 3.83 15.63 -9.92
N GLU A 87 5.11 15.65 -9.53
CA GLU A 87 6.25 15.84 -10.44
C GLU A 87 6.66 14.53 -11.15
N GLN A 88 6.21 13.37 -10.65
CA GLN A 88 6.44 12.07 -11.32
C GLN A 88 5.48 11.88 -12.50
N ASN A 89 5.88 12.34 -13.69
CA ASN A 89 5.08 12.20 -14.92
C ASN A 89 4.59 10.75 -15.16
N MET A 90 5.45 9.75 -14.94
CA MET A 90 5.08 8.33 -15.12
C MET A 90 3.98 7.87 -14.16
N PHE A 91 4.01 8.36 -12.92
CA PHE A 91 2.98 8.06 -11.93
C PHE A 91 1.63 8.63 -12.37
N MET A 92 1.61 9.91 -12.75
CA MET A 92 0.40 10.60 -13.20
C MET A 92 -0.17 10.00 -14.48
N GLU A 93 0.69 9.65 -15.45
CA GLU A 93 0.28 8.98 -16.69
C GLU A 93 -0.38 7.63 -16.41
N LYS A 94 0.25 6.77 -15.58
CA LYS A 94 -0.30 5.45 -15.24
C LYS A 94 -1.60 5.55 -14.44
N LEU A 95 -1.71 6.51 -13.51
CA LEU A 95 -2.97 6.75 -12.79
C LEU A 95 -4.09 7.21 -13.74
N ASN A 96 -3.78 8.09 -14.69
CA ASN A 96 -4.75 8.53 -15.68
C ASN A 96 -5.17 7.37 -16.61
N GLU A 97 -4.23 6.51 -16.99
CA GLU A 97 -4.51 5.30 -17.77
C GLU A 97 -5.43 4.35 -16.99
N TYR A 98 -5.15 4.08 -15.72
CA TYR A 98 -6.01 3.25 -14.86
C TYR A 98 -7.42 3.83 -14.80
N ASN A 99 -7.55 5.14 -14.62
CA ASN A 99 -8.85 5.81 -14.51
C ASN A 99 -9.60 5.85 -15.83
N SER A 100 -8.90 5.93 -16.96
CA SER A 100 -9.53 6.04 -18.29
C SER A 100 -9.90 4.67 -18.87
N ASN A 101 -9.13 3.63 -18.56
CA ASN A 101 -9.21 2.33 -19.23
C ASN A 101 -9.53 1.16 -18.28
N TRP A 102 -10.05 1.43 -17.07
CA TRP A 102 -10.38 0.37 -16.10
C TRP A 102 -11.34 -0.71 -16.65
N GLN A 103 -12.14 -0.41 -17.68
CA GLN A 103 -13.03 -1.35 -18.35
C GLN A 103 -12.26 -2.43 -19.10
N GLU A 104 -11.15 -2.04 -19.70
CA GLU A 104 -10.30 -2.88 -20.54
C GLU A 104 -9.30 -3.69 -19.71
N ARG A 105 -9.05 -3.28 -18.47
CA ARG A 105 -8.27 -4.05 -17.49
C ARG A 105 -9.01 -5.33 -17.12
N THR A 106 -8.63 -6.40 -17.81
CA THR A 106 -9.06 -7.78 -17.63
C THR A 106 -7.83 -8.67 -17.46
N GLY A 107 -7.95 -9.76 -16.69
CA GLY A 107 -6.82 -10.63 -16.39
C GLY A 107 -6.11 -10.24 -15.09
N ASP A 108 -4.78 -10.44 -15.04
CA ASP A 108 -3.96 -10.12 -13.88
C ASP A 108 -3.92 -8.60 -13.64
N LEU A 109 -4.36 -8.20 -12.46
CA LEU A 109 -4.42 -6.79 -12.05
C LEU A 109 -3.18 -6.37 -11.28
N ILE A 110 -2.33 -7.31 -10.89
CA ILE A 110 -1.17 -7.07 -10.06
C ILE A 110 -0.06 -6.41 -10.89
N PRO A 111 0.48 -5.26 -10.45
CA PRO A 111 1.60 -4.63 -11.12
C PRO A 111 2.85 -5.52 -11.06
N ASP A 112 3.50 -5.68 -12.20
CA ASP A 112 4.77 -6.38 -12.36
C ASP A 112 5.99 -5.44 -12.24
N LYS A 113 5.75 -4.12 -12.14
CA LYS A 113 6.77 -3.07 -12.12
C LYS A 113 6.41 -1.95 -11.17
N CYS A 114 7.44 -1.27 -10.68
CA CYS A 114 7.25 -0.03 -9.95
C CYS A 114 6.56 1.02 -10.83
N ILE A 115 5.56 1.71 -10.27
CA ILE A 115 4.83 2.74 -11.00
C ILE A 115 5.70 3.97 -11.33
N ILE A 116 6.73 4.26 -10.50
CA ILE A 116 7.66 5.39 -10.69
C ILE A 116 8.96 4.96 -11.39
N THR A 117 9.71 4.00 -10.83
CA THR A 117 11.04 3.64 -11.39
C THR A 117 10.94 2.72 -12.61
N ASN A 118 9.77 2.09 -12.83
CA ASN A 118 9.54 1.08 -13.86
C ASN A 118 10.41 -0.19 -13.76
N GLU A 119 11.10 -0.36 -12.64
CA GLU A 119 11.90 -1.55 -12.33
C GLU A 119 10.97 -2.76 -12.14
N PRO A 120 11.32 -3.95 -12.70
CA PRO A 120 10.55 -5.18 -12.52
C PRO A 120 10.51 -5.63 -11.07
N LYS A 121 9.34 -6.07 -10.61
CA LYS A 121 9.08 -6.61 -9.25
C LYS A 121 10.07 -7.71 -8.86
N GLU A 122 10.46 -8.56 -9.80
CA GLU A 122 11.41 -9.68 -9.60
C GLU A 122 12.85 -9.20 -9.35
N GLU A 123 13.21 -8.00 -9.83
CA GLU A 123 14.55 -7.41 -9.66
C GLU A 123 14.67 -6.55 -8.39
N LEU A 124 13.54 -6.25 -7.73
CA LEU A 124 13.51 -5.42 -6.52
C LEU A 124 13.88 -6.25 -5.29
N GLU A 125 14.78 -5.74 -4.46
CA GLU A 125 15.04 -6.33 -3.12
C GLU A 125 13.85 -6.13 -2.18
N GLU A 126 13.16 -4.99 -2.30
CA GLU A 126 11.98 -4.65 -1.49
C GLU A 126 10.99 -3.82 -2.31
N TYR A 127 9.70 -4.01 -2.05
CA TYR A 127 8.64 -3.20 -2.63
C TYR A 127 7.40 -3.19 -1.75
N MET A 128 6.52 -2.23 -2.03
CA MET A 128 5.19 -2.17 -1.43
C MET A 128 4.11 -2.18 -2.50
N ILE A 129 3.04 -2.92 -2.24
CA ILE A 129 1.86 -2.97 -3.11
C ILE A 129 0.64 -2.41 -2.38
N TYR A 130 -0.09 -1.54 -3.09
CA TYR A 130 -1.28 -0.86 -2.60
C TYR A 130 -2.49 -1.26 -3.42
N GLY A 131 -3.61 -1.54 -2.77
CA GLY A 131 -4.88 -1.82 -3.42
C GLY A 131 -6.04 -1.09 -2.76
N HIS A 132 -7.07 -0.78 -3.55
CA HIS A 132 -8.32 -0.18 -3.10
C HIS A 132 -9.46 -1.16 -3.31
N PHE A 133 -10.32 -1.29 -2.31
CA PHE A 133 -11.32 -2.35 -2.24
C PHE A 133 -12.64 -1.83 -1.68
N ARG A 134 -13.72 -2.52 -2.05
CA ARG A 134 -15.06 -2.33 -1.51
C ARG A 134 -15.75 -3.69 -1.41
N GLY A 135 -16.08 -4.10 -0.19
CA GLY A 135 -16.65 -5.42 0.06
C GLY A 135 -15.68 -6.52 -0.36
N ASN A 136 -16.18 -7.50 -1.12
CA ASN A 136 -15.40 -8.62 -1.64
C ASN A 136 -14.78 -8.35 -3.02
N ALA A 137 -14.56 -7.08 -3.38
CA ALA A 137 -14.04 -6.69 -4.68
C ALA A 137 -12.96 -5.61 -4.60
N MET A 138 -12.00 -5.69 -5.52
CA MET A 138 -11.03 -4.65 -5.81
C MET A 138 -11.65 -3.58 -6.72
N VAL A 139 -11.35 -2.32 -6.44
CA VAL A 139 -11.68 -1.16 -7.28
C VAL A 139 -10.51 -0.88 -8.24
N LYS A 140 -10.78 -0.93 -9.54
CA LYS A 140 -9.74 -0.88 -10.60
C LYS A 140 -9.31 0.52 -11.07
N SER A 141 -9.96 1.60 -10.61
CA SER A 141 -9.86 2.91 -11.25
C SER A 141 -8.53 3.63 -11.00
N SER A 142 -7.90 3.48 -9.83
CA SER A 142 -6.62 4.14 -9.52
C SER A 142 -5.57 3.18 -8.93
N MET A 143 -5.96 1.94 -8.68
CA MET A 143 -5.19 0.92 -7.99
C MET A 143 -5.46 -0.44 -8.64
N PRO A 144 -4.59 -1.44 -8.42
CA PRO A 144 -3.40 -1.42 -7.56
C PRO A 144 -2.16 -0.80 -8.22
N TYR A 145 -1.18 -0.40 -7.41
CA TYR A 145 0.16 0.00 -7.87
C TYR A 145 1.25 -0.52 -6.92
N LEU A 146 2.49 -0.54 -7.41
CA LEU A 146 3.68 -0.98 -6.69
C LEU A 146 4.71 0.14 -6.61
N LEU A 147 5.27 0.37 -5.42
CA LEU A 147 6.39 1.29 -5.19
C LEU A 147 7.63 0.47 -4.83
N SER A 148 8.75 0.76 -5.48
CA SER A 148 10.02 0.11 -5.15
C SER A 148 10.56 0.64 -3.83
N GLY A 149 11.42 -0.14 -3.20
CA GLY A 149 12.06 0.29 -1.98
C GLY A 149 12.76 1.65 -2.09
N LYS A 150 13.41 1.92 -3.22
CA LYS A 150 14.03 3.21 -3.50
C LYS A 150 13.03 4.38 -3.42
N VAL A 151 11.84 4.24 -4.03
CA VAL A 151 10.80 5.27 -3.95
C VAL A 151 10.37 5.48 -2.51
N MET A 152 10.27 4.40 -1.75
CA MET A 152 9.85 4.48 -0.36
C MET A 152 10.91 5.14 0.54
N ASP A 153 12.20 4.99 0.24
CA ASP A 153 13.26 5.79 0.88
C ASP A 153 13.11 7.27 0.54
N GLU A 154 12.94 7.60 -0.75
CA GLU A 154 12.77 8.98 -1.22
C GLU A 154 11.56 9.64 -0.53
N VAL A 155 10.44 8.92 -0.40
CA VAL A 155 9.26 9.44 0.30
C VAL A 155 9.50 9.59 1.80
N SER A 156 10.22 8.66 2.44
CA SER A 156 10.57 8.77 3.86
C SER A 156 11.43 10.00 4.15
N ASP A 157 12.31 10.40 3.23
CA ASP A 157 13.17 11.58 3.37
C ASP A 157 12.38 12.91 3.30
N LEU A 158 11.14 12.89 2.79
CA LEU A 158 10.24 14.04 2.73
C LEU A 158 9.46 14.26 4.04
N LEU A 159 9.50 13.28 4.94
CA LEU A 159 8.71 13.29 6.17
C LEU A 159 9.37 14.19 7.22
N SER A 160 8.54 14.96 7.91
CA SER A 160 8.92 15.73 9.08
C SER A 160 9.00 14.81 10.30
N ASN A 161 9.76 15.21 11.32
CA ASN A 161 9.84 14.45 12.58
C ASN A 161 8.46 14.17 13.18
N GLN A 162 7.53 15.14 13.13
CA GLN A 162 6.17 14.94 13.62
C GLN A 162 5.47 13.77 12.91
N THR A 163 5.54 13.72 11.58
CA THR A 163 4.90 12.65 10.79
C THR A 163 5.58 11.32 11.03
N ILE A 164 6.92 11.32 11.13
CA ILE A 164 7.70 10.14 11.50
C ILE A 164 7.23 9.58 12.84
N ASP A 165 7.10 10.42 13.87
CA ASP A 165 6.64 9.99 15.19
C ASP A 165 5.23 9.36 15.11
N GLN A 166 4.31 9.94 14.33
CA GLN A 166 2.97 9.37 14.16
C GLN A 166 2.96 8.00 13.47
N LEU A 167 3.80 7.82 12.44
CA LEU A 167 3.91 6.55 11.74
C LEU A 167 4.62 5.49 12.60
N ASP A 168 5.62 5.89 13.38
CA ASP A 168 6.31 5.02 14.32
C ASP A 168 5.37 4.57 15.45
N ASP A 169 4.53 5.48 15.97
CA ASP A 169 3.48 5.15 16.94
C ASP A 169 2.48 4.12 16.37
N PHE A 170 2.04 4.31 15.12
CA PHE A 170 1.16 3.35 14.43
C PHE A 170 1.83 1.98 14.28
N MET A 171 3.09 1.95 13.82
CA MET A 171 3.82 0.70 13.68
C MET A 171 4.02 -0.01 15.02
N GLY A 172 4.33 0.74 16.07
CA GLY A 172 4.49 0.21 17.43
C GLY A 172 3.18 -0.34 18.01
N GLU A 173 2.05 0.33 17.76
CA GLU A 173 0.74 -0.09 18.27
C GLU A 173 0.24 -1.39 17.60
N TYR A 174 0.40 -1.53 16.28
CA TYR A 174 -0.25 -2.61 15.53
C TYR A 174 0.69 -3.72 15.04
N PHE A 175 1.98 -3.44 14.87
CA PHE A 175 2.98 -4.39 14.37
C PHE A 175 4.13 -4.59 15.34
N GLY A 176 4.04 -4.03 16.55
CA GLY A 176 5.06 -4.14 17.58
C GLY A 176 5.42 -5.59 17.91
N GLY A 177 6.70 -5.91 17.74
CA GLY A 177 7.37 -7.12 18.23
C GLY A 177 8.53 -6.75 19.17
N PRO A 178 9.23 -7.74 19.76
CA PRO A 178 10.40 -7.48 20.62
C PRO A 178 11.45 -6.62 19.89
N PRO A 179 12.21 -5.74 20.59
CA PRO A 179 13.21 -4.84 19.99
C PRO A 179 14.25 -5.56 19.09
N GLU A 180 14.47 -6.85 19.33
CA GLU A 180 15.36 -7.72 18.54
C GLU A 180 14.92 -7.88 17.07
N PHE A 181 13.66 -7.56 16.74
CA PHE A 181 13.12 -7.56 15.38
C PHE A 181 13.09 -6.18 14.74
N GLU A 182 13.40 -5.08 15.45
CA GLU A 182 13.37 -3.71 14.89
C GLU A 182 14.37 -3.53 13.74
N GLU A 183 15.55 -4.18 13.80
CA GLU A 183 16.53 -4.15 12.71
C GLU A 183 16.10 -4.96 11.47
N LEU A 184 15.34 -6.05 11.68
CA LEU A 184 14.76 -6.86 10.60
C LEU A 184 13.55 -6.18 9.98
N LEU A 185 12.79 -5.47 10.83
CA LEU A 185 11.63 -4.72 10.45
C LEU A 185 12.05 -3.51 9.65
N LYS A 186 12.98 -2.63 10.11
CA LYS A 186 13.22 -1.27 9.55
C LYS A 186 12.09 -0.86 8.60
N PRO A 187 10.83 -0.90 9.07
CA PRO A 187 9.76 -1.07 8.13
C PRO A 187 9.67 0.29 7.49
N ARG A 188 9.90 0.32 6.17
CA ARG A 188 9.64 1.55 5.45
C ARG A 188 8.21 1.93 5.81
N ARG A 189 8.10 3.12 6.40
CA ARG A 189 6.88 3.55 7.06
C ARG A 189 5.76 3.49 6.02
N PRO A 190 4.58 2.99 6.37
CA PRO A 190 3.46 3.04 5.46
C PRO A 190 3.21 4.49 5.08
N VAL A 191 3.13 4.76 3.79
CA VAL A 191 2.79 6.09 3.29
C VAL A 191 1.36 5.99 2.82
N PHE A 192 0.48 6.57 3.62
CA PHE A 192 -0.94 6.62 3.33
C PHE A 192 -1.19 7.71 2.28
N PHE A 193 -1.70 7.29 1.12
CA PHE A 193 -2.04 8.16 -0.01
C PHE A 193 -3.54 8.44 -0.05
#